data_AF-W4V544-F1
#
_entry.id   AF-W4V544-F1
#
_cell.length_a   1.000
_cell.length_b   1.000
_cell.length_c   1.000
_cell.angle_alpha   90.00
_cell.angle_beta   90.00
_cell.angle_gamma   90.00
#
_symmetry.space_group_name_H-M   'P 1'
#
loop_
_entity.id
_entity.type
_entity.pdbx_description
1 polymer ?
#
loop_
_entity_poly.entity_id
_entity_poly.type
_entity_poly.pdbx_seq_one_letter_code
_entity_poly.pdbx_strand_id
1 'polypeptide(L)'
;MKASKVVQKGIFYLVIFSLIVSCIAISTTAANAGKLGDINSDGSINSTDVSILKRHILRQNILTGTAYSNADTDGDGNVTSIDLSYLKRYVLRLISSFPGEIPNPTPSPTPTPSNNLNIPWDWAGIIGTGQSLSVGTTPILSSTQPYNNLKLSLGNLRVPPYDANSSELKLVPLTEPIRNLAMGFPSAYPGNLYGETPHTAMANQITAMVKAAGGNDYISVHTVVGESGQGMSVIKKGATDTGNTGRAYAASIFEVTAINRLAKASGKTYGVGGIILTHGETDCGNPNYENELRQLWSDYNRDIKAITGQTQNIPMFVVQQHSYPSTGTSASTLAQWKAGVDYPGDIICIGPNYQRYFGGDNVHLTSAGYQHLGEKYGQVYYEKVVLGKDWKPLQPIKATKNGRTITVDFHVPVPPLVWIIHSRHRTKAP
;
A
#
# COMPACT_ATOMS: atom_id res chain seq x y z
N MET A 1 -55.50 40.93 -76.78
CA MET A 1 -54.96 41.72 -77.91
C MET A 1 -53.95 42.71 -77.35
N LYS A 2 -52.71 42.78 -77.88
CA LYS A 2 -51.61 43.69 -77.48
C LYS A 2 -51.16 43.62 -76.00
N ALA A 3 -49.95 44.13 -75.75
CA ALA A 3 -49.25 44.13 -74.45
C ALA A 3 -48.43 45.42 -74.29
N SER A 4 -47.79 45.60 -73.13
CA SER A 4 -46.75 46.62 -72.83
C SER A 4 -47.28 48.08 -72.66
N LYS A 5 -46.57 49.06 -72.07
CA LYS A 5 -45.16 49.17 -71.59
C LYS A 5 -44.98 50.46 -70.73
N VAL A 6 -43.93 50.54 -69.89
CA VAL A 6 -43.11 51.75 -69.57
C VAL A 6 -43.73 52.98 -68.80
N VAL A 7 -43.01 53.86 -68.06
CA VAL A 7 -41.83 53.76 -67.14
C VAL A 7 -41.52 55.12 -66.39
N GLN A 8 -40.72 55.07 -65.30
CA GLN A 8 -39.86 56.13 -64.67
C GLN A 8 -40.36 57.32 -63.81
N LYS A 9 -39.79 57.41 -62.58
CA LYS A 9 -38.97 58.50 -61.92
C LYS A 9 -38.74 58.14 -60.42
N GLY A 10 -37.76 58.63 -59.64
CA GLY A 10 -36.45 59.28 -59.92
C GLY A 10 -35.26 58.33 -59.65
N ILE A 11 -34.02 58.69 -59.26
CA ILE A 11 -33.35 59.97 -58.88
C ILE A 11 -33.77 60.51 -57.49
N PHE A 12 -32.91 60.77 -56.49
CA PHE A 12 -31.44 60.57 -56.26
C PHE A 12 -31.20 60.35 -54.72
N TYR A 13 -30.03 60.27 -54.06
CA TYR A 13 -28.62 60.72 -54.25
C TYR A 13 -27.61 59.60 -53.86
N LEU A 14 -26.35 59.89 -53.44
CA LEU A 14 -25.31 58.88 -53.10
C LEU A 14 -24.46 59.19 -51.84
N VAL A 15 -24.10 58.14 -51.08
CA VAL A 15 -22.73 57.87 -50.56
C VAL A 15 -22.47 56.34 -50.65
N ILE A 16 -21.20 55.92 -50.73
CA ILE A 16 -20.73 54.58 -51.09
C ILE A 16 -20.54 53.67 -49.87
N PHE A 17 -21.07 52.43 -49.92
CA PHE A 17 -20.26 51.24 -49.61
C PHE A 17 -20.75 50.01 -50.37
N SER A 18 -19.82 49.12 -50.73
CA SER A 18 -20.12 47.84 -51.37
C SER A 18 -19.90 46.70 -50.37
N LEU A 19 -20.80 45.73 -50.33
CA LEU A 19 -20.35 44.34 -50.35
C LEU A 19 -21.43 43.39 -50.89
N ILE A 20 -20.96 42.32 -51.52
CA ILE A 20 -21.76 41.19 -51.99
C ILE A 20 -22.30 40.45 -50.76
N VAL A 21 -23.61 40.20 -50.70
CA VAL A 21 -24.19 39.23 -49.75
C VAL A 21 -23.82 37.83 -50.23
N SER A 22 -22.61 37.40 -49.88
CA SER A 22 -22.18 36.02 -50.04
C SER A 22 -23.04 35.12 -49.16
N CYS A 23 -23.25 33.87 -49.57
CA CYS A 23 -23.91 32.87 -48.74
C CYS A 23 -23.02 32.54 -47.54
N ILE A 24 -23.17 33.29 -46.44
CA ILE A 24 -22.64 32.89 -45.14
C ILE A 24 -23.40 31.64 -44.73
N ALA A 25 -22.81 30.48 -45.01
CA ALA A 25 -23.08 29.29 -44.24
C ALA A 25 -22.81 29.68 -42.78
N ILE A 26 -23.87 29.72 -41.97
CA ILE A 26 -23.72 29.93 -40.53
C ILE A 26 -23.08 28.64 -40.00
N SER A 27 -21.75 28.64 -39.98
CA SER A 27 -20.95 27.70 -39.20
C SER A 27 -21.27 27.96 -37.75
N THR A 28 -22.36 27.36 -37.27
CA THR A 28 -22.63 27.17 -35.86
C THR A 28 -21.42 26.43 -35.31
N THR A 29 -20.53 27.15 -34.64
CA THR A 29 -19.47 26.54 -33.84
C THR A 29 -20.19 25.65 -32.85
N ALA A 30 -20.15 24.33 -33.10
CA ALA A 30 -20.71 23.36 -32.18
C ALA A 30 -20.12 23.65 -30.82
N ALA A 31 -20.96 23.76 -29.78
CA ALA A 31 -20.47 23.82 -28.42
C ALA A 31 -19.62 22.56 -28.22
N ASN A 32 -18.30 22.74 -28.12
CA ASN A 32 -17.36 21.63 -28.21
C ASN A 32 -17.69 20.65 -27.09
N ALA A 33 -18.03 19.40 -27.44
CA ALA A 33 -18.44 18.42 -26.45
C ALA A 33 -17.32 18.28 -25.42
N GLY A 34 -17.68 18.39 -24.13
CA GLY A 34 -16.71 18.48 -23.04
C GLY A 34 -15.71 17.33 -23.09
N LYS A 35 -14.45 17.66 -23.38
CA LYS A 35 -13.36 16.70 -23.48
C LYS A 35 -12.80 16.45 -22.08
N LEU A 36 -12.75 15.20 -21.65
CA LEU A 36 -12.29 14.87 -20.31
C LEU A 36 -10.82 15.26 -20.13
N GLY A 37 -10.50 15.83 -18.97
CA GLY A 37 -9.20 16.43 -18.65
C GLY A 37 -8.89 17.78 -19.32
N ASP A 38 -9.70 18.26 -20.28
CA ASP A 38 -9.53 19.54 -20.99
C ASP A 38 -10.31 20.64 -20.26
N ILE A 39 -9.83 21.01 -19.08
CA ILE A 39 -10.59 21.77 -18.06
C ILE A 39 -10.68 23.25 -18.45
N ASN A 40 -9.70 23.79 -19.18
CA ASN A 40 -9.80 25.11 -19.79
C ASN A 40 -10.50 25.12 -21.16
N SER A 41 -10.78 23.94 -21.74
CA SER A 41 -11.34 23.77 -23.09
C SER A 41 -10.49 24.39 -24.21
N ASP A 42 -9.15 24.35 -24.08
CA ASP A 42 -8.21 24.77 -25.13
C ASP A 42 -7.94 23.69 -26.21
N GLY A 43 -8.47 22.49 -26.01
CA GLY A 43 -8.31 21.33 -26.89
C GLY A 43 -7.21 20.36 -26.44
N SER A 44 -6.34 20.76 -25.50
CA SER A 44 -5.04 20.12 -25.25
C SER A 44 -4.80 19.83 -23.77
N ILE A 45 -5.29 18.69 -23.27
CA ILE A 45 -5.07 18.19 -21.89
C ILE A 45 -3.58 18.31 -21.48
N ASN A 46 -3.24 19.24 -20.59
CA ASN A 46 -1.85 19.60 -20.27
C ASN A 46 -1.63 20.01 -18.80
N SER A 47 -0.42 20.51 -18.48
CA SER A 47 -0.06 20.97 -17.12
C SER A 47 -0.91 22.15 -16.61
N THR A 48 -1.57 22.87 -17.51
CA THR A 48 -2.51 23.95 -17.20
C THR A 48 -3.74 23.41 -16.49
N ASP A 49 -4.34 22.32 -16.99
CA ASP A 49 -5.50 21.65 -16.41
C ASP A 49 -5.20 21.08 -15.02
N VAL A 50 -4.04 20.42 -14.88
CA VAL A 50 -3.50 19.96 -13.59
C VAL A 50 -3.41 21.13 -12.57
N SER A 51 -3.08 22.32 -13.04
CA SER A 51 -2.96 23.54 -12.22
C SER A 51 -4.29 24.25 -11.96
N ILE A 52 -5.32 23.98 -12.78
CA ILE A 52 -6.70 24.43 -12.55
C ILE A 52 -7.39 23.50 -11.55
N LEU A 53 -7.36 22.19 -11.78
CA LEU A 53 -7.92 21.18 -10.89
C LEU A 53 -7.28 21.21 -9.49
N LYS A 54 -5.96 21.42 -9.40
CA LYS A 54 -5.31 21.63 -8.08
C LYS A 54 -5.88 22.85 -7.34
N ARG A 55 -6.21 23.95 -8.03
CA ARG A 55 -6.85 25.12 -7.41
C ARG A 55 -8.31 24.87 -7.04
N HIS A 56 -9.01 23.98 -7.75
CA HIS A 56 -10.35 23.54 -7.37
C HIS A 56 -10.35 22.81 -6.03
N ILE A 57 -9.52 21.78 -5.89
CA ILE A 57 -9.43 20.93 -4.69
C ILE A 57 -8.95 21.75 -3.48
N LEU A 58 -8.07 22.73 -3.69
CA LEU A 58 -7.63 23.68 -2.65
C LEU A 58 -8.65 24.80 -2.35
N ARG A 59 -9.84 24.77 -2.97
CA ARG A 59 -10.91 25.78 -2.87
C ARG A 59 -10.47 27.21 -3.25
N GLN A 60 -9.42 27.33 -4.06
CA GLN A 60 -8.87 28.59 -4.57
C GLN A 60 -9.52 29.05 -5.88
N ASN A 61 -10.15 28.14 -6.62
CA ASN A 61 -10.99 28.46 -7.79
C ASN A 61 -12.03 27.36 -8.01
N ILE A 62 -13.31 27.60 -7.69
CA ILE A 62 -14.36 26.59 -7.82
C ILE A 62 -14.76 26.46 -9.30
N LEU A 63 -14.81 25.22 -9.81
CA LEU A 63 -15.17 24.90 -11.19
C LEU A 63 -16.68 24.67 -11.28
N THR A 64 -17.27 25.03 -12.41
CA THR A 64 -18.69 24.88 -12.70
C THR A 64 -18.90 24.56 -14.18
N GLY A 65 -20.07 24.02 -14.54
CA GLY A 65 -20.42 23.70 -15.93
C GLY A 65 -19.41 22.77 -16.60
N THR A 66 -19.06 23.06 -17.86
CA THR A 66 -18.13 22.25 -18.66
C THR A 66 -16.76 22.07 -17.98
N ALA A 67 -16.25 23.06 -17.25
CA ALA A 67 -14.98 22.95 -16.54
C ALA A 67 -15.07 22.02 -15.31
N TYR A 68 -16.27 21.78 -14.77
CA TYR A 68 -16.49 20.77 -13.72
C TYR A 68 -16.62 19.38 -14.35
N SER A 69 -17.44 19.21 -15.39
CA SER A 69 -17.59 17.91 -16.06
C SER A 69 -16.30 17.42 -16.73
N ASN A 70 -15.48 18.33 -17.28
CA ASN A 70 -14.18 17.96 -17.85
C ASN A 70 -13.14 17.61 -16.75
N ALA A 71 -13.43 17.91 -15.48
CA ALA A 71 -12.56 17.63 -14.34
C ALA A 71 -12.92 16.33 -13.59
N ASP A 72 -14.11 15.78 -13.83
CA ASP A 72 -14.56 14.45 -13.39
C ASP A 72 -13.96 13.40 -14.34
N THR A 73 -12.73 13.00 -14.05
CA THR A 73 -11.92 12.17 -14.95
C THR A 73 -12.08 10.67 -14.71
N ASP A 74 -12.59 10.23 -13.55
CA ASP A 74 -12.99 8.84 -13.37
C ASP A 74 -14.48 8.56 -13.61
N GLY A 75 -15.33 9.60 -13.66
CA GLY A 75 -16.73 9.51 -14.04
C GLY A 75 -17.67 9.20 -12.87
N ASP A 76 -17.25 9.45 -11.61
CA ASP A 76 -18.06 9.19 -10.42
C ASP A 76 -19.10 10.29 -10.11
N GLY A 77 -19.05 11.42 -10.83
CA GLY A 77 -19.93 12.58 -10.67
C GLY A 77 -19.39 13.66 -9.73
N ASN A 78 -18.23 13.44 -9.11
CA ASN A 78 -17.57 14.38 -8.20
C ASN A 78 -16.19 14.76 -8.74
N VAL A 79 -15.63 15.88 -8.28
CA VAL A 79 -14.28 16.33 -8.68
C VAL A 79 -13.37 16.38 -7.45
N THR A 80 -12.40 15.46 -7.41
CA THR A 80 -11.67 15.10 -6.18
C THR A 80 -10.14 15.06 -6.37
N SER A 81 -9.42 14.63 -5.32
CA SER A 81 -7.98 14.34 -5.43
C SER A 81 -7.66 13.10 -6.28
N ILE A 82 -8.64 12.22 -6.53
CA ILE A 82 -8.50 11.04 -7.39
C ILE A 82 -8.37 11.51 -8.85
N ASP A 83 -9.17 12.48 -9.27
CA ASP A 83 -9.10 13.10 -10.60
C ASP A 83 -7.78 13.80 -10.86
N LEU A 84 -7.30 14.55 -9.86
CA LEU A 84 -5.97 15.15 -9.93
C LEU A 84 -4.87 14.09 -10.03
N SER A 85 -5.13 12.82 -9.69
CA SER A 85 -4.24 11.70 -9.95
C SER A 85 -4.35 11.19 -11.39
N TYR A 86 -5.55 11.02 -11.94
CA TYR A 86 -5.75 10.59 -13.33
C TYR A 86 -5.30 11.64 -14.33
N LEU A 87 -5.63 12.91 -14.13
CA LEU A 87 -5.20 14.03 -14.97
C LEU A 87 -3.66 14.14 -15.03
N LYS A 88 -2.98 13.95 -13.89
CA LYS A 88 -1.50 13.84 -13.88
C LYS A 88 -1.02 12.62 -14.63
N ARG A 89 -1.66 11.45 -14.48
CA ARG A 89 -1.28 10.23 -15.22
C ARG A 89 -1.42 10.44 -16.73
N TYR A 90 -2.47 11.10 -17.20
CA TYR A 90 -2.68 11.39 -18.62
C TYR A 90 -1.59 12.34 -19.15
N VAL A 91 -1.35 13.47 -18.47
CA VAL A 91 -0.31 14.45 -18.88
C VAL A 91 1.10 13.85 -18.84
N LEU A 92 1.36 12.89 -17.93
CA LEU A 92 2.60 12.10 -17.87
C LEU A 92 2.62 10.90 -18.85
N ARG A 93 1.58 10.69 -19.66
CA ARG A 93 1.39 9.57 -20.61
C ARG A 93 1.46 8.18 -19.96
N LEU A 94 1.08 8.09 -18.68
CA LEU A 94 0.91 6.84 -17.92
C LEU A 94 -0.44 6.18 -18.21
N ILE A 95 -1.41 6.95 -18.72
CA ILE A 95 -2.66 6.48 -19.34
C ILE A 95 -2.85 7.23 -20.66
N SER A 96 -3.52 6.60 -21.64
CA SER A 96 -3.82 7.18 -22.97
C SER A 96 -5.27 7.66 -23.12
N SER A 97 -6.09 7.39 -22.11
CA SER A 97 -7.51 7.78 -21.98
C SER A 97 -7.86 7.80 -20.49
N PHE A 98 -8.94 8.47 -20.15
CA PHE A 98 -9.49 8.56 -18.80
C PHE A 98 -10.51 7.44 -18.52
N PRO A 99 -10.68 6.98 -17.26
CA PRO A 99 -11.74 6.02 -16.94
C PRO A 99 -13.14 6.52 -17.32
N GLY A 100 -13.42 7.81 -17.17
CA GLY A 100 -14.71 8.42 -17.57
C GLY A 100 -14.90 8.63 -19.08
N GLU A 101 -13.87 8.42 -19.92
CA GLU A 101 -14.02 8.52 -21.40
C GLU A 101 -14.67 7.29 -22.03
N ILE A 102 -14.89 6.21 -21.26
CA ILE A 102 -15.37 4.93 -21.79
C ILE A 102 -16.92 4.93 -21.82
N PRO A 103 -17.57 4.86 -23.01
CA PRO A 103 -19.02 4.73 -23.09
C PRO A 103 -19.43 3.34 -22.60
N ASN A 104 -19.74 3.26 -21.30
CA ASN A 104 -20.25 2.14 -20.51
C ASN A 104 -19.93 0.75 -21.10
N PRO A 105 -18.76 0.15 -20.79
CA PRO A 105 -18.43 -1.17 -21.32
C PRO A 105 -19.50 -2.18 -20.90
N THR A 106 -20.09 -2.90 -21.86
CA THR A 106 -20.88 -4.10 -21.58
C THR A 106 -20.11 -4.94 -20.56
N PRO A 107 -20.71 -5.35 -19.43
CA PRO A 107 -19.96 -5.85 -18.28
C PRO A 107 -19.34 -7.23 -18.56
N SER A 108 -18.20 -7.23 -19.26
CA SER A 108 -17.05 -8.05 -18.89
C SER A 108 -16.86 -7.79 -17.40
N PRO A 109 -17.08 -8.79 -16.53
CA PRO A 109 -17.49 -8.52 -15.18
C PRO A 109 -16.45 -7.66 -14.45
N THR A 110 -16.87 -6.47 -14.04
CA THR A 110 -16.63 -6.04 -12.66
C THR A 110 -16.82 -7.31 -11.83
N PRO A 111 -15.80 -7.84 -11.14
CA PRO A 111 -16.02 -8.97 -10.28
C PRO A 111 -17.04 -8.50 -9.25
N THR A 112 -18.30 -8.96 -9.39
CA THR A 112 -19.33 -8.83 -8.35
C THR A 112 -18.61 -9.13 -7.06
N PRO A 113 -18.47 -8.14 -6.14
CA PRO A 113 -17.47 -8.20 -5.08
C PRO A 113 -17.63 -9.56 -4.43
N SER A 114 -16.59 -10.39 -4.55
CA SER A 114 -16.74 -11.83 -4.31
C SER A 114 -17.15 -11.96 -2.86
N ASN A 115 -18.45 -12.21 -2.61
CA ASN A 115 -19.09 -11.92 -1.32
C ASN A 115 -18.61 -12.84 -0.18
N ASN A 116 -17.63 -13.67 -0.50
CA ASN A 116 -16.81 -14.47 0.39
C ASN A 116 -15.48 -13.74 0.66
N LEU A 117 -15.54 -12.54 1.25
CA LEU A 117 -14.38 -11.96 1.93
C LEU A 117 -13.97 -12.95 3.02
N ASN A 118 -12.75 -13.48 2.96
CA ASN A 118 -12.28 -14.50 3.89
C ASN A 118 -11.95 -13.86 5.25
N ILE A 119 -12.98 -13.73 6.09
CA ILE A 119 -12.92 -13.21 7.46
C ILE A 119 -13.41 -14.33 8.42
N PRO A 120 -12.60 -15.38 8.66
CA PRO A 120 -13.02 -16.58 9.38
C PRO A 120 -13.00 -16.44 10.92
N TRP A 121 -12.70 -15.24 11.42
CA TRP A 121 -12.63 -14.91 12.85
C TRP A 121 -13.18 -13.52 13.11
N ASP A 122 -13.75 -13.28 14.29
CA ASP A 122 -14.06 -11.94 14.78
C ASP A 122 -12.78 -11.09 14.89
N TRP A 123 -11.70 -11.69 15.41
CA TRP A 123 -10.41 -11.06 15.67
C TRP A 123 -9.28 -11.85 15.00
N ALA A 124 -8.54 -11.20 14.10
CA ALA A 124 -7.41 -11.81 13.38
C ALA A 124 -6.06 -11.41 14.00
N GLY A 125 -5.33 -12.37 14.56
CA GLY A 125 -3.98 -12.15 15.09
C GLY A 125 -2.95 -11.88 13.99
N ILE A 126 -2.04 -10.93 14.23
CA ILE A 126 -0.90 -10.60 13.36
C ILE A 126 0.37 -10.50 14.21
N ILE A 127 1.38 -11.33 13.89
CA ILE A 127 2.60 -11.50 14.71
C ILE A 127 3.79 -10.81 14.04
N GLY A 128 4.15 -9.63 14.53
CA GLY A 128 5.36 -8.89 14.17
C GLY A 128 6.60 -9.42 14.86
N THR A 129 7.60 -9.82 14.09
CA THR A 129 8.90 -10.27 14.58
C THR A 129 10.02 -9.86 13.62
N GLY A 130 11.27 -10.12 13.99
CA GLY A 130 12.44 -9.65 13.26
C GLY A 130 13.36 -8.78 14.11
N GLN A 131 14.05 -7.83 13.48
CA GLN A 131 15.09 -7.02 14.12
C GLN A 131 14.69 -5.54 14.27
N SER A 132 15.65 -4.61 14.24
CA SER A 132 15.42 -3.17 14.41
C SER A 132 14.30 -2.61 13.51
N LEU A 133 14.26 -3.03 12.24
CA LEU A 133 13.21 -2.68 11.28
C LEU A 133 11.83 -3.32 11.54
N SER A 134 11.64 -4.05 12.64
CA SER A 134 10.32 -4.53 13.11
C SER A 134 9.82 -3.78 14.36
N VAL A 135 10.67 -2.98 15.03
CA VAL A 135 10.38 -2.38 16.34
C VAL A 135 10.22 -0.84 16.33
N GLY A 136 10.32 -0.21 15.17
CA GLY A 136 9.89 1.17 14.94
C GLY A 136 10.95 2.26 15.17
N THR A 137 10.53 3.52 15.12
CA THR A 137 11.37 4.69 15.44
C THR A 137 10.56 5.91 15.87
N THR A 138 11.18 6.90 16.52
CA THR A 138 10.53 8.19 16.81
C THR A 138 10.64 9.18 15.63
N PRO A 139 9.71 10.14 15.47
CA PRO A 139 8.51 10.38 16.28
C PRO A 139 7.41 9.34 16.05
N ILE A 140 6.49 9.24 17.00
CA ILE A 140 5.25 8.47 16.85
C ILE A 140 4.26 9.30 16.02
N LEU A 141 3.57 8.66 15.08
CA LEU A 141 2.58 9.26 14.18
C LEU A 141 1.18 8.66 14.41
N SER A 142 1.08 7.35 14.64
CA SER A 142 -0.20 6.63 14.75
C SER A 142 -0.70 6.51 16.20
N SER A 143 -0.80 7.65 16.89
CA SER A 143 -1.23 7.73 18.31
C SER A 143 -2.74 7.59 18.53
N THR A 144 -3.54 7.61 17.46
CA THR A 144 -5.00 7.41 17.48
C THR A 144 -5.40 6.15 16.71
N GLN A 145 -6.54 5.56 17.04
CA GLN A 145 -7.07 4.36 16.40
C GLN A 145 -8.41 4.73 15.71
N PRO A 146 -8.45 4.82 14.36
CA PRO A 146 -9.63 5.25 13.60
C PRO A 146 -10.65 4.13 13.32
N TYR A 147 -10.30 2.89 13.67
CA TYR A 147 -11.10 1.67 13.54
C TYR A 147 -11.16 0.93 14.88
N ASN A 148 -11.56 -0.35 14.87
CA ASN A 148 -11.65 -1.19 16.05
C ASN A 148 -10.44 -2.13 16.26
N ASN A 149 -9.28 -1.86 15.65
CA ASN A 149 -8.07 -2.69 15.76
C ASN A 149 -7.48 -2.69 17.18
N LEU A 150 -6.82 -3.78 17.59
CA LEU A 150 -6.44 -4.07 18.98
C LEU A 150 -4.96 -4.43 19.19
N LYS A 151 -4.49 -4.28 20.42
CA LYS A 151 -3.21 -4.77 20.94
C LYS A 151 -3.36 -5.33 22.35
N LEU A 152 -2.43 -6.17 22.79
CA LEU A 152 -2.38 -6.64 24.17
C LEU A 152 -1.75 -5.59 25.07
N SER A 153 -2.50 -5.12 26.07
CA SER A 153 -1.97 -4.40 27.22
C SER A 153 -1.57 -5.39 28.32
N LEU A 154 -0.39 -5.17 28.90
CA LEU A 154 0.12 -5.99 29.99
C LEU A 154 -0.41 -5.57 31.38
N GLY A 155 -1.11 -4.44 31.48
CA GLY A 155 -1.46 -3.87 32.78
C GLY A 155 -0.20 -3.61 33.62
N ASN A 156 -0.18 -4.11 34.85
CA ASN A 156 1.00 -4.08 35.73
C ASN A 156 1.85 -5.37 35.66
N LEU A 157 1.54 -6.32 34.76
CA LEU A 157 2.23 -7.59 34.69
C LEU A 157 3.71 -7.42 34.30
N ARG A 158 4.60 -7.91 35.16
CA ARG A 158 6.02 -8.09 34.85
C ARG A 158 6.21 -9.39 34.09
N VAL A 159 6.81 -9.30 32.90
CA VAL A 159 7.15 -10.44 32.05
C VAL A 159 8.64 -10.33 31.64
N PRO A 160 9.41 -11.43 31.62
CA PRO A 160 9.08 -12.75 32.17
C PRO A 160 8.86 -12.72 33.70
N PRO A 161 8.20 -13.73 34.30
CA PRO A 161 7.64 -14.94 33.68
C PRO A 161 6.40 -14.67 32.83
N TYR A 162 6.07 -15.61 31.93
CA TYR A 162 5.03 -15.46 30.92
C TYR A 162 3.66 -16.04 31.34
N ASP A 163 3.00 -15.43 32.33
CA ASP A 163 1.65 -15.84 32.74
C ASP A 163 0.55 -15.30 31.79
N ALA A 164 0.24 -16.07 30.74
CA ALA A 164 -0.83 -15.73 29.80
C ALA A 164 -2.25 -15.75 30.42
N ASN A 165 -2.42 -16.30 31.63
CA ASN A 165 -3.70 -16.36 32.34
C ASN A 165 -3.96 -15.14 33.24
N SER A 166 -2.94 -14.30 33.48
CA SER A 166 -3.02 -13.14 34.37
C SER A 166 -4.22 -12.23 34.07
N SER A 167 -4.86 -11.76 35.15
CA SER A 167 -5.99 -10.82 35.14
C SER A 167 -5.62 -9.38 34.77
N GLU A 168 -4.32 -9.05 34.78
CA GLU A 168 -3.81 -7.75 34.32
C GLU A 168 -3.94 -7.58 32.80
N LEU A 169 -3.90 -8.70 32.07
CA LEU A 169 -3.88 -8.73 30.61
C LEU A 169 -5.24 -8.34 30.01
N LYS A 170 -5.23 -7.33 29.14
CA LYS A 170 -6.43 -6.76 28.51
C LYS A 170 -6.16 -6.44 27.05
N LEU A 171 -7.18 -6.57 26.21
CA LEU A 171 -7.14 -6.02 24.86
C LEU A 171 -7.55 -4.55 24.90
N VAL A 172 -6.80 -3.71 24.21
CA VAL A 172 -7.00 -2.25 24.13
C VAL A 172 -6.82 -1.79 22.67
N PRO A 173 -7.31 -0.60 22.28
CA PRO A 173 -7.13 -0.08 20.92
C PRO A 173 -5.66 -0.05 20.48
N LEU A 174 -5.43 -0.44 19.22
CA LEU A 174 -4.12 -0.42 18.58
C LEU A 174 -3.69 1.02 18.27
N THR A 175 -2.76 1.53 19.05
CA THR A 175 -2.06 2.80 18.84
C THR A 175 -0.57 2.61 19.04
N GLU A 176 0.23 3.50 18.47
CA GLU A 176 1.65 3.61 18.81
C GLU A 176 1.85 4.51 20.05
N PRO A 177 2.81 4.16 20.94
CA PRO A 177 3.65 2.98 20.87
C PRO A 177 2.87 1.74 21.35
N ILE A 178 3.05 0.60 20.69
CA ILE A 178 2.29 -0.62 21.01
C ILE A 178 2.43 -1.03 22.50
N ARG A 179 3.64 -0.97 23.06
CA ARG A 179 3.93 -1.04 24.51
C ARG A 179 4.97 0.02 24.87
N ASN A 180 5.39 0.07 26.14
CA ASN A 180 6.45 0.96 26.62
C ASN A 180 7.73 0.87 25.76
N LEU A 181 8.34 2.02 25.50
CA LEU A 181 9.55 2.11 24.69
C LEU A 181 10.79 1.56 25.42
N ALA A 182 11.77 1.11 24.64
CA ALA A 182 13.08 0.69 25.09
C ALA A 182 13.84 1.85 25.76
N MET A 183 14.51 1.55 26.87
CA MET A 183 15.37 2.50 27.59
C MET A 183 16.86 2.33 27.29
N GLY A 184 17.21 1.47 26.33
CA GLY A 184 18.60 1.13 25.98
C GLY A 184 18.68 0.11 24.86
N PHE A 185 19.89 -0.37 24.58
CA PHE A 185 20.18 -1.38 23.55
C PHE A 185 21.26 -2.37 24.04
N PRO A 186 21.14 -3.68 23.77
CA PRO A 186 19.96 -4.36 23.23
C PRO A 186 18.80 -4.32 24.24
N SER A 187 17.57 -4.52 23.75
CA SER A 187 16.39 -4.61 24.63
C SER A 187 15.38 -5.60 24.06
N ALA A 188 14.98 -6.55 24.90
CA ALA A 188 14.03 -7.60 24.57
C ALA A 188 12.62 -7.27 25.06
N TYR A 189 11.68 -8.12 24.67
CA TYR A 189 10.30 -8.07 25.16
C TYR A 189 10.26 -8.02 26.71
N PRO A 190 9.38 -7.19 27.31
CA PRO A 190 8.29 -6.42 26.70
C PRO A 190 8.69 -5.01 26.21
N GLY A 191 9.88 -4.52 26.57
CA GLY A 191 10.39 -3.17 26.29
C GLY A 191 11.23 -3.08 25.02
N ASN A 192 10.86 -3.82 23.97
CA ASN A 192 11.64 -3.98 22.74
C ASN A 192 11.42 -2.88 21.69
N LEU A 193 10.52 -1.92 21.93
CA LEU A 193 10.00 -0.99 20.91
C LEU A 193 10.70 0.37 20.93
N TYR A 194 10.92 0.97 19.76
CA TYR A 194 11.64 2.25 19.61
C TYR A 194 10.78 3.37 19.00
N GLY A 195 9.53 3.12 18.63
CA GLY A 195 8.55 4.14 18.25
C GLY A 195 7.48 3.63 17.29
N GLU A 196 7.17 4.41 16.26
CA GLU A 196 6.24 4.08 15.18
C GLU A 196 6.65 2.77 14.49
N THR A 197 5.88 1.70 14.66
CA THR A 197 6.09 0.40 14.01
C THR A 197 5.25 0.30 12.72
N PRO A 198 5.47 -0.69 11.82
CA PRO A 198 4.59 -0.85 10.66
C PRO A 198 3.20 -1.40 11.04
N HIS A 199 2.96 -1.80 12.28
CA HIS A 199 1.78 -2.57 12.66
C HIS A 199 0.50 -1.74 12.70
N THR A 200 0.53 -0.52 13.21
CA THR A 200 -0.68 0.32 13.29
C THR A 200 -1.14 0.79 11.90
N ALA A 201 -0.20 1.14 11.01
CA ALA A 201 -0.51 1.44 9.60
C ALA A 201 -1.01 0.20 8.83
N MET A 202 -0.40 -0.97 9.06
CA MET A 202 -0.87 -2.24 8.47
C MET A 202 -2.32 -2.55 8.83
N ALA A 203 -2.65 -2.49 10.12
CA ALA A 203 -4.00 -2.76 10.62
C ALA A 203 -5.03 -1.84 9.96
N ASN A 204 -4.77 -0.52 10.02
CA ASN A 204 -5.65 0.49 9.46
C ASN A 204 -5.83 0.33 7.94
N GLN A 205 -4.77 -0.03 7.20
CA GLN A 205 -4.84 -0.27 5.77
C GLN A 205 -5.70 -1.50 5.42
N ILE A 206 -5.56 -2.62 6.15
CA ILE A 206 -6.41 -3.81 5.95
C ILE A 206 -7.89 -3.44 6.18
N THR A 207 -8.19 -2.78 7.30
CA THR A 207 -9.55 -2.37 7.62
C THR A 207 -10.13 -1.41 6.56
N ALA A 208 -9.34 -0.48 6.05
CA ALA A 208 -9.76 0.45 4.99
C ALA A 208 -10.17 -0.29 3.69
N MET A 209 -9.35 -1.23 3.21
CA MET A 209 -9.66 -1.97 1.97
C MET A 209 -10.83 -2.93 2.12
N VAL A 210 -10.98 -3.58 3.28
CA VAL A 210 -12.14 -4.44 3.56
C VAL A 210 -13.44 -3.63 3.51
N LYS A 211 -13.45 -2.42 4.09
CA LYS A 211 -14.60 -1.51 4.05
C LYS A 211 -14.85 -0.95 2.64
N ALA A 212 -13.80 -0.66 1.87
CA ALA A 212 -13.92 -0.28 0.46
C ALA A 212 -14.50 -1.40 -0.42
N ALA A 213 -14.38 -2.67 -0.01
CA ALA A 213 -15.01 -3.83 -0.65
C ALA A 213 -16.41 -4.17 -0.08
N GLY A 214 -17.01 -3.29 0.73
CA GLY A 214 -18.34 -3.48 1.32
C GLY A 214 -18.36 -4.32 2.62
N GLY A 215 -17.20 -4.67 3.18
CA GLY A 215 -17.09 -5.35 4.46
C GLY A 215 -17.22 -4.42 5.68
N ASN A 216 -17.33 -5.03 6.86
CA ASN A 216 -17.26 -4.34 8.14
C ASN A 216 -15.79 -4.05 8.54
N ASP A 217 -15.56 -3.50 9.74
CA ASP A 217 -14.22 -3.41 10.32
C ASP A 217 -13.56 -4.81 10.39
N TYR A 218 -12.50 -5.02 9.61
CA TYR A 218 -11.58 -6.14 9.83
C TYR A 218 -10.75 -5.85 11.08
N ILE A 219 -11.09 -6.48 12.21
CA ILE A 219 -10.42 -6.27 13.49
C ILE A 219 -9.19 -7.18 13.57
N SER A 220 -8.03 -6.55 13.50
CA SER A 220 -6.74 -7.21 13.69
C SER A 220 -6.19 -6.99 15.10
N VAL A 221 -5.48 -7.99 15.64
CA VAL A 221 -4.82 -7.93 16.96
C VAL A 221 -3.32 -8.07 16.79
N HIS A 222 -2.57 -7.00 17.07
CA HIS A 222 -1.15 -6.92 16.71
C HIS A 222 -0.23 -7.20 17.91
N THR A 223 0.59 -8.24 17.75
CA THR A 223 1.70 -8.61 18.62
C THR A 223 3.00 -8.16 17.95
N VAL A 224 3.94 -7.55 18.67
CA VAL A 224 5.21 -7.05 18.11
C VAL A 224 6.38 -7.38 19.03
N VAL A 225 7.17 -8.37 18.67
CA VAL A 225 8.13 -9.06 19.57
C VAL A 225 9.57 -9.08 19.06
N GLY A 226 9.84 -8.48 17.90
CA GLY A 226 11.20 -8.44 17.34
C GLY A 226 12.20 -7.73 18.26
N GLU A 227 13.49 -7.96 18.03
CA GLU A 227 14.56 -7.52 18.93
C GLU A 227 15.66 -6.79 18.15
N SER A 228 15.94 -5.54 18.55
CA SER A 228 16.84 -4.68 17.78
C SER A 228 18.24 -5.27 17.64
N GLY A 229 18.78 -5.22 16.42
CA GLY A 229 20.10 -5.76 16.04
C GLY A 229 20.24 -7.29 16.05
N GLN A 230 19.23 -8.04 16.50
CA GLN A 230 19.34 -9.49 16.65
C GLN A 230 19.21 -10.23 15.31
N GLY A 231 19.82 -11.42 15.25
CA GLY A 231 19.72 -12.33 14.11
C GLY A 231 18.77 -13.51 14.37
N MET A 232 18.59 -14.34 13.34
CA MET A 232 17.69 -15.49 13.33
C MET A 232 18.01 -16.50 14.43
N SER A 233 19.28 -16.63 14.80
CA SER A 233 19.76 -17.45 15.92
C SER A 233 19.19 -17.05 17.28
N VAL A 234 18.74 -15.80 17.45
CA VAL A 234 18.24 -15.21 18.70
C VAL A 234 16.72 -15.02 18.70
N ILE A 235 16.09 -14.78 17.54
CA ILE A 235 14.62 -14.59 17.48
C ILE A 235 13.81 -15.89 17.28
N LYS A 236 14.49 -17.03 17.05
CA LYS A 236 13.85 -18.33 16.78
C LYS A 236 13.33 -19.07 18.02
N LYS A 237 12.57 -20.14 17.79
CA LYS A 237 12.15 -21.08 18.83
C LYS A 237 13.37 -21.66 19.55
N GLY A 238 13.33 -21.67 20.89
CA GLY A 238 14.40 -22.24 21.72
C GLY A 238 15.65 -21.37 21.84
N ALA A 239 15.60 -20.10 21.46
CA ALA A 239 16.63 -19.14 21.82
C ALA A 239 16.72 -18.95 23.35
N THR A 240 17.93 -18.65 23.83
CA THR A 240 18.21 -18.43 25.26
C THR A 240 17.88 -17.00 25.65
N ASP A 241 16.97 -16.82 26.61
CA ASP A 241 16.75 -15.51 27.26
C ASP A 241 18.02 -15.09 28.01
N THR A 242 18.66 -14.00 27.57
CA THR A 242 19.90 -13.45 28.14
C THR A 242 19.65 -12.37 29.20
N GLY A 243 18.38 -12.09 29.52
CA GLY A 243 17.96 -10.88 30.23
C GLY A 243 17.57 -9.75 29.26
N ASN A 244 18.32 -9.58 28.17
CA ASN A 244 18.20 -8.44 27.24
C ASN A 244 17.96 -8.83 25.76
N THR A 245 18.03 -10.13 25.43
CA THR A 245 17.74 -10.72 24.10
C THR A 245 17.19 -12.14 24.27
N GLY A 246 16.67 -12.74 23.20
CA GLY A 246 16.29 -14.16 23.14
C GLY A 246 14.84 -14.48 23.53
N ARG A 247 13.96 -13.46 23.60
CA ARG A 247 12.56 -13.58 24.03
C ARG A 247 11.55 -13.62 22.90
N ALA A 248 11.87 -13.10 21.72
CA ALA A 248 10.93 -12.87 20.62
C ALA A 248 9.92 -14.01 20.41
N TYR A 249 10.40 -15.25 20.17
CA TYR A 249 9.51 -16.39 19.95
C TYR A 249 8.64 -16.74 21.17
N ALA A 250 9.21 -16.74 22.37
CA ALA A 250 8.47 -17.04 23.61
C ALA A 250 7.39 -15.97 23.88
N ALA A 251 7.69 -14.71 23.62
CA ALA A 251 6.76 -13.59 23.72
C ALA A 251 5.60 -13.70 22.71
N SER A 252 5.85 -14.15 21.47
CA SER A 252 4.78 -14.43 20.50
C SER A 252 3.80 -15.48 21.03
N ILE A 253 4.32 -16.60 21.54
CA ILE A 253 3.51 -17.70 22.08
C ILE A 253 2.72 -17.25 23.31
N PHE A 254 3.32 -16.44 24.18
CA PHE A 254 2.66 -15.80 25.32
C PHE A 254 1.50 -14.88 24.88
N GLU A 255 1.74 -13.92 23.99
CA GLU A 255 0.68 -12.98 23.57
C GLU A 255 -0.44 -13.72 22.80
N VAL A 256 -0.12 -14.64 21.89
CA VAL A 256 -1.12 -15.48 21.20
C VAL A 256 -2.00 -16.26 22.18
N THR A 257 -1.40 -16.83 23.23
CA THR A 257 -2.15 -17.57 24.27
C THR A 257 -3.08 -16.65 25.06
N ALA A 258 -2.59 -15.47 25.46
CA ALA A 258 -3.38 -14.48 26.18
C ALA A 258 -4.52 -13.91 25.32
N ILE A 259 -4.26 -13.55 24.06
CA ILE A 259 -5.24 -13.01 23.12
C ILE A 259 -6.33 -14.06 22.82
N ASN A 260 -5.95 -15.31 22.58
CA ASN A 260 -6.88 -16.44 22.38
C ASN A 260 -7.80 -16.66 23.59
N ARG A 261 -7.27 -16.55 24.82
CA ARG A 261 -8.07 -16.59 26.06
C ARG A 261 -9.02 -15.41 26.16
N LEU A 262 -8.54 -14.18 25.92
CA LEU A 262 -9.33 -12.96 26.02
C LEU A 262 -10.44 -12.90 24.94
N ALA A 263 -10.19 -13.43 23.73
CA ALA A 263 -11.20 -13.62 22.69
C ALA A 263 -12.33 -14.53 23.16
N LYS A 264 -11.99 -15.74 23.63
CA LYS A 264 -12.96 -16.71 24.16
C LYS A 264 -13.75 -16.14 25.34
N ALA A 265 -13.10 -15.42 26.26
CA ALA A 265 -13.75 -14.72 27.36
C ALA A 265 -14.67 -13.56 26.91
N SER A 266 -14.44 -12.99 25.73
CA SER A 266 -15.30 -11.95 25.12
C SER A 266 -16.40 -12.52 24.22
N GLY A 267 -16.56 -13.85 24.16
CA GLY A 267 -17.48 -14.50 23.20
C GLY A 267 -17.02 -14.38 21.74
N LYS A 268 -15.73 -14.15 21.49
CA LYS A 268 -15.15 -13.92 20.16
C LYS A 268 -14.29 -15.08 19.66
N THR A 269 -14.40 -15.35 18.37
CA THR A 269 -13.51 -16.27 17.65
C THR A 269 -12.17 -15.61 17.32
N TYR A 270 -11.08 -16.39 17.37
CA TYR A 270 -9.73 -15.89 17.14
C TYR A 270 -8.84 -16.93 16.46
N GLY A 271 -7.98 -16.45 15.57
CA GLY A 271 -6.84 -17.17 15.04
C GLY A 271 -5.87 -16.19 14.39
N VAL A 272 -4.66 -16.65 14.07
CA VAL A 272 -3.61 -15.82 13.49
C VAL A 272 -3.67 -15.89 11.97
N GLY A 273 -3.85 -14.74 11.32
CA GLY A 273 -3.92 -14.64 9.85
C GLY A 273 -2.59 -14.33 9.18
N GLY A 274 -1.55 -13.93 9.92
CA GLY A 274 -0.23 -13.69 9.34
C GLY A 274 0.91 -13.50 10.33
N ILE A 275 2.11 -13.87 9.92
CA ILE A 275 3.38 -13.56 10.58
C ILE A 275 4.10 -12.51 9.74
N ILE A 276 4.58 -11.43 10.34
CA ILE A 276 5.27 -10.33 9.68
C ILE A 276 6.73 -10.37 10.13
N LEU A 277 7.66 -10.57 9.19
CA LEU A 277 9.09 -10.67 9.47
C LEU A 277 9.84 -9.57 8.71
N THR A 278 10.22 -8.51 9.43
CA THR A 278 11.14 -7.49 8.93
C THR A 278 12.52 -7.71 9.56
N HIS A 279 13.37 -8.43 8.82
CA HIS A 279 14.63 -8.98 9.30
C HIS A 279 15.54 -9.34 8.13
N GLY A 280 16.85 -9.44 8.37
CA GLY A 280 17.83 -9.93 7.41
C GLY A 280 19.13 -9.15 7.42
N GLU A 281 19.12 -7.94 7.97
CA GLU A 281 20.26 -7.03 8.04
C GLU A 281 21.39 -7.57 8.92
N THR A 282 21.08 -8.31 10.00
CA THR A 282 22.09 -9.00 10.83
C THR A 282 22.55 -10.33 10.20
N ASP A 283 21.67 -11.00 9.46
CA ASP A 283 21.94 -12.27 8.77
C ASP A 283 22.41 -12.09 7.31
N CYS A 284 22.89 -10.90 6.96
CA CYS A 284 23.33 -10.55 5.61
C CYS A 284 24.42 -11.47 5.04
N GLY A 285 25.23 -12.10 5.91
CA GLY A 285 26.24 -13.10 5.55
C GLY A 285 25.81 -14.55 5.73
N ASN A 286 24.57 -14.84 6.14
CA ASN A 286 24.10 -16.19 6.49
C ASN A 286 23.62 -16.95 5.23
N PRO A 287 24.33 -18.00 4.76
CA PRO A 287 23.93 -18.78 3.59
C PRO A 287 22.77 -19.76 3.86
N ASN A 288 22.45 -20.02 5.13
CA ASN A 288 21.40 -20.94 5.56
C ASN A 288 20.05 -20.22 5.82
N TYR A 289 20.01 -18.90 5.67
CA TYR A 289 18.89 -18.05 6.09
C TYR A 289 17.53 -18.51 5.55
N GLU A 290 17.45 -19.00 4.31
CA GLU A 290 16.21 -19.53 3.72
C GLU A 290 15.64 -20.74 4.46
N ASN A 291 16.52 -21.65 4.92
CA ASN A 291 16.10 -22.81 5.71
C ASN A 291 15.62 -22.38 7.09
N GLU A 292 16.24 -21.36 7.69
CA GLU A 292 15.82 -20.83 8.99
C GLU A 292 14.53 -20.01 8.89
N LEU A 293 14.28 -19.29 7.78
CA LEU A 293 12.96 -18.72 7.45
C LEU A 293 11.87 -19.81 7.42
N ARG A 294 12.14 -20.92 6.69
CA ARG A 294 11.21 -22.05 6.58
C ARG A 294 10.97 -22.73 7.94
N GLN A 295 12.01 -22.87 8.75
CA GLN A 295 11.92 -23.42 10.10
C GLN A 295 11.10 -22.51 11.03
N LEU A 296 11.36 -21.21 11.05
CA LEU A 296 10.61 -20.24 11.86
C LEU A 296 9.13 -20.20 11.47
N TRP A 297 8.81 -20.22 10.17
CA TRP A 297 7.44 -20.35 9.66
C TRP A 297 6.77 -21.65 10.15
N SER A 298 7.50 -22.76 10.12
CA SER A 298 7.00 -24.09 10.51
C SER A 298 6.75 -24.18 12.01
N ASP A 299 7.66 -23.67 12.82
CA ASP A 299 7.54 -23.62 14.27
C ASP A 299 6.33 -22.79 14.70
N TYR A 300 6.18 -21.57 14.17
CA TYR A 300 4.99 -20.75 14.41
C TYR A 300 3.71 -21.45 13.96
N ASN A 301 3.69 -22.06 12.77
CA ASN A 301 2.50 -22.77 12.30
C ASN A 301 2.11 -23.95 13.20
N ARG A 302 3.05 -24.75 13.67
CA ARG A 302 2.78 -25.86 14.58
C ARG A 302 2.26 -25.36 15.94
N ASP A 303 2.97 -24.42 16.55
CA ASP A 303 2.71 -24.01 17.93
C ASP A 303 1.45 -23.13 18.03
N ILE A 304 1.24 -22.19 17.10
CA ILE A 304 0.06 -21.30 17.11
C ILE A 304 -1.22 -22.11 16.82
N LYS A 305 -1.20 -23.05 15.87
CA LYS A 305 -2.37 -23.91 15.61
C LYS A 305 -2.77 -24.74 16.82
N ALA A 306 -1.80 -25.22 17.61
CA ALA A 306 -2.06 -25.93 18.86
C ALA A 306 -2.72 -25.04 19.94
N ILE A 307 -2.55 -23.72 19.88
CA ILE A 307 -3.13 -22.74 20.81
C ILE A 307 -4.51 -22.27 20.35
N THR A 308 -4.64 -21.88 19.08
CA THR A 308 -5.89 -21.31 18.53
C THR A 308 -6.91 -22.39 18.14
N GLY A 309 -6.44 -23.57 17.75
CA GLY A 309 -7.25 -24.64 17.13
C GLY A 309 -7.49 -24.44 15.63
N GLN A 310 -6.86 -23.44 14.99
CA GLN A 310 -7.06 -23.20 13.56
C GLN A 310 -6.41 -24.29 12.69
N THR A 311 -7.08 -24.67 11.61
CA THR A 311 -6.56 -25.66 10.64
C THR A 311 -5.69 -25.02 9.56
N GLN A 312 -6.09 -23.85 9.05
CA GLN A 312 -5.42 -23.14 7.95
C GLN A 312 -4.00 -22.66 8.29
N ASN A 313 -3.10 -22.74 7.31
CA ASN A 313 -1.72 -22.25 7.43
C ASN A 313 -1.69 -20.74 7.66
N ILE A 314 -0.69 -20.30 8.42
CA ILE A 314 -0.39 -18.90 8.68
C ILE A 314 0.68 -18.49 7.67
N PRO A 315 0.39 -17.59 6.71
CA PRO A 315 1.42 -17.09 5.80
C PRO A 315 2.42 -16.19 6.53
N MET A 316 3.71 -16.32 6.20
CA MET A 316 4.75 -15.38 6.64
C MET A 316 5.02 -14.37 5.53
N PHE A 317 4.80 -13.10 5.83
CA PHE A 317 5.12 -11.97 4.95
C PHE A 317 6.53 -11.47 5.27
N VAL A 318 7.41 -11.49 4.28
CA VAL A 318 8.78 -10.97 4.35
C VAL A 318 8.92 -9.77 3.43
N VAL A 319 9.62 -8.73 3.86
CA VAL A 319 10.10 -7.66 2.96
C VAL A 319 11.55 -7.94 2.60
N GLN A 320 11.90 -7.87 1.32
CA GLN A 320 13.29 -8.05 0.91
C GLN A 320 14.14 -6.86 1.37
N GLN A 321 15.13 -7.14 2.23
CA GLN A 321 16.09 -6.18 2.77
C GLN A 321 16.63 -5.24 1.68
N HIS A 322 16.79 -3.95 2.00
CA HIS A 322 17.46 -2.97 1.15
C HIS A 322 18.88 -2.69 1.62
N SER A 323 19.01 -2.34 2.89
CA SER A 323 20.14 -1.66 3.48
C SER A 323 21.12 -2.66 4.09
N TYR A 324 22.41 -2.33 4.07
CA TYR A 324 23.49 -3.27 4.38
C TYR A 324 24.57 -2.56 5.20
N PRO A 325 24.99 -3.10 6.37
CA PRO A 325 26.01 -2.46 7.23
C PRO A 325 27.45 -2.63 6.70
N SER A 326 27.65 -2.78 5.38
CA SER A 326 28.93 -3.10 4.73
C SER A 326 28.82 -2.82 3.20
N THR A 327 29.75 -3.31 2.37
CA THR A 327 29.70 -3.22 0.89
C THR A 327 29.84 -4.60 0.23
N GLY A 328 28.89 -4.99 -0.64
CA GLY A 328 28.85 -6.34 -1.23
C GLY A 328 27.45 -6.92 -1.44
N THR A 329 27.37 -8.24 -1.60
CA THR A 329 26.14 -9.02 -1.80
C THR A 329 25.60 -9.57 -0.48
N SER A 330 24.31 -9.34 -0.18
CA SER A 330 23.63 -9.94 0.98
C SER A 330 22.95 -11.27 0.62
N ALA A 331 23.25 -12.32 1.38
CA ALA A 331 22.66 -13.65 1.22
C ALA A 331 21.19 -13.70 1.68
N SER A 332 20.87 -13.07 2.81
CA SER A 332 19.50 -12.96 3.33
C SER A 332 18.58 -12.22 2.36
N THR A 333 19.05 -11.13 1.73
CA THR A 333 18.30 -10.38 0.70
C THR A 333 17.90 -11.26 -0.48
N LEU A 334 18.75 -12.18 -0.93
CA LEU A 334 18.41 -13.13 -2.00
C LEU A 334 17.46 -14.21 -1.49
N ALA A 335 17.74 -14.77 -0.30
CA ALA A 335 16.95 -15.81 0.35
C ALA A 335 15.50 -15.38 0.65
N GLN A 336 15.24 -14.11 0.96
CA GLN A 336 13.86 -13.61 1.16
C GLN A 336 13.01 -13.62 -0.09
N TRP A 337 13.61 -13.28 -1.24
CA TRP A 337 12.94 -13.42 -2.52
C TRP A 337 12.76 -14.90 -2.87
N LYS A 338 13.82 -15.69 -2.75
CA LYS A 338 13.82 -17.13 -3.10
C LYS A 338 12.82 -17.93 -2.25
N ALA A 339 12.71 -17.67 -0.95
CA ALA A 339 11.71 -18.30 -0.09
C ALA A 339 10.26 -18.04 -0.57
N GLY A 340 9.98 -16.88 -1.17
CA GLY A 340 8.68 -16.57 -1.78
C GLY A 340 8.47 -17.17 -3.18
N VAL A 341 9.49 -17.77 -3.77
CA VAL A 341 9.42 -18.55 -5.02
C VAL A 341 9.33 -20.05 -4.73
N ASP A 342 10.12 -20.54 -3.78
CA ASP A 342 10.23 -21.96 -3.40
C ASP A 342 9.09 -22.44 -2.47
N TYR A 343 8.52 -21.55 -1.63
CA TYR A 343 7.41 -21.85 -0.71
C TYR A 343 6.15 -20.99 -0.98
N PRO A 344 5.62 -20.99 -2.22
CA PRO A 344 4.51 -20.11 -2.59
C PRO A 344 3.27 -20.39 -1.76
N GLY A 345 2.66 -19.34 -1.23
CA GLY A 345 1.48 -19.42 -0.37
C GLY A 345 1.80 -19.49 1.13
N ASP A 346 2.88 -20.20 1.50
CA ASP A 346 3.37 -20.27 2.89
C ASP A 346 4.25 -19.07 3.26
N ILE A 347 5.16 -18.67 2.37
CA ILE A 347 6.04 -17.50 2.53
C ILE A 347 5.80 -16.53 1.37
N ILE A 348 5.59 -15.24 1.69
CA ILE A 348 5.18 -14.21 0.74
C ILE A 348 6.16 -13.05 0.79
N CYS A 349 6.99 -12.89 -0.25
CA CYS A 349 7.82 -11.70 -0.40
C CYS A 349 6.96 -10.52 -0.87
N ILE A 350 6.80 -9.49 -0.03
CA ILE A 350 6.00 -8.30 -0.35
C ILE A 350 6.67 -7.36 -1.36
N GLY A 351 7.92 -7.65 -1.73
CA GLY A 351 8.79 -6.85 -2.58
C GLY A 351 9.99 -6.26 -1.83
N PRO A 352 10.82 -5.45 -2.52
CA PRO A 352 11.98 -4.79 -1.93
C PRO A 352 11.63 -3.73 -0.88
N ASN A 353 12.64 -3.31 -0.12
CA ASN A 353 12.54 -2.23 0.86
C ASN A 353 13.09 -0.87 0.37
N TYR A 354 13.77 -0.80 -0.79
CA TYR A 354 14.57 0.36 -1.20
C TYR A 354 13.77 1.64 -1.51
N GLN A 355 12.49 1.50 -1.84
CA GLN A 355 11.61 2.60 -2.27
C GLN A 355 10.95 3.36 -1.09
N ARG A 356 11.46 3.19 0.13
CA ARG A 356 10.92 3.80 1.35
C ARG A 356 11.81 4.93 1.88
N TYR A 357 11.32 5.65 2.88
CA TYR A 357 12.06 6.73 3.52
C TYR A 357 12.97 6.17 4.64
N PHE A 358 14.28 6.37 4.48
CA PHE A 358 15.30 5.97 5.44
C PHE A 358 15.83 7.18 6.24
N GLY A 359 16.34 6.92 7.44
CA GLY A 359 17.08 7.89 8.25
C GLY A 359 18.49 8.13 7.71
N GLY A 360 19.24 9.02 8.38
CA GLY A 360 20.59 9.41 7.97
C GLY A 360 21.64 8.30 8.01
N ASP A 361 21.36 7.17 8.66
CA ASP A 361 22.20 5.97 8.63
C ASP A 361 22.03 5.14 7.34
N ASN A 362 20.99 5.41 6.54
CA ASN A 362 20.58 4.64 5.37
C ASN A 362 20.27 3.16 5.67
N VAL A 363 19.97 2.83 6.94
CA VAL A 363 19.62 1.49 7.41
C VAL A 363 18.21 1.44 7.95
N HIS A 364 17.87 2.35 8.87
CA HIS A 364 16.57 2.36 9.53
C HIS A 364 15.56 3.23 8.79
N LEU A 365 14.30 2.80 8.77
CA LEU A 365 13.20 3.58 8.21
C LEU A 365 12.89 4.78 9.11
N THR A 366 12.45 5.89 8.51
CA THR A 366 11.76 6.95 9.26
C THR A 366 10.34 6.48 9.62
N SER A 367 9.65 7.17 10.53
CA SER A 367 8.26 6.87 10.89
C SER A 367 7.32 6.82 9.69
N ALA A 368 7.49 7.71 8.71
CA ALA A 368 6.76 7.68 7.44
C ALA A 368 7.17 6.46 6.56
N GLY A 369 8.44 6.06 6.60
CA GLY A 369 8.92 4.82 6.00
C GLY A 369 8.28 3.58 6.64
N TYR A 370 8.06 3.58 7.96
CA TYR A 370 7.33 2.54 8.67
C TYR A 370 5.83 2.50 8.31
N GLN A 371 5.18 3.66 8.15
CA GLN A 371 3.81 3.72 7.64
C GLN A 371 3.70 3.11 6.22
N HIS A 372 4.57 3.51 5.29
CA HIS A 372 4.68 2.91 3.94
C HIS A 372 5.08 1.41 3.94
N LEU A 373 5.69 0.90 5.02
CA LEU A 373 5.94 -0.52 5.20
C LEU A 373 4.69 -1.24 5.67
N GLY A 374 4.00 -0.69 6.67
CA GLY A 374 2.72 -1.17 7.18
C GLY A 374 1.64 -1.24 6.10
N GLU A 375 1.43 -0.15 5.36
CA GLU A 375 0.48 -0.09 4.25
C GLU A 375 0.74 -1.19 3.21
N LYS A 376 2.01 -1.45 2.87
CA LYS A 376 2.34 -2.48 1.88
C LYS A 376 2.17 -3.91 2.43
N TYR A 377 2.50 -4.15 3.70
CA TYR A 377 2.13 -5.41 4.35
C TYR A 377 0.59 -5.56 4.37
N GLY A 378 -0.16 -4.50 4.66
CA GLY A 378 -1.61 -4.49 4.67
C GLY A 378 -2.22 -4.83 3.32
N GLN A 379 -1.74 -4.20 2.23
CA GLN A 379 -2.13 -4.54 0.86
C GLN A 379 -1.95 -6.03 0.57
N VAL A 380 -0.75 -6.56 0.80
CA VAL A 380 -0.42 -7.94 0.43
C VAL A 380 -1.13 -8.95 1.34
N TYR A 381 -1.35 -8.62 2.61
CA TYR A 381 -2.18 -9.39 3.52
C TYR A 381 -3.64 -9.45 3.04
N TYR A 382 -4.23 -8.31 2.67
CA TYR A 382 -5.61 -8.26 2.17
C TYR A 382 -5.78 -9.07 0.89
N GLU A 383 -4.85 -8.94 -0.06
CA GLU A 383 -4.90 -9.74 -1.29
C GLU A 383 -4.72 -11.25 -1.03
N LYS A 384 -3.79 -11.66 -0.16
CA LYS A 384 -3.52 -13.08 0.11
C LYS A 384 -4.51 -13.75 1.08
N VAL A 385 -4.81 -13.10 2.20
CA VAL A 385 -5.60 -13.67 3.30
C VAL A 385 -7.08 -13.42 3.09
N VAL A 386 -7.49 -12.18 2.79
CA VAL A 386 -8.90 -11.79 2.76
C VAL A 386 -9.55 -12.02 1.39
N LEU A 387 -8.81 -11.79 0.29
CA LEU A 387 -9.29 -12.10 -1.07
C LEU A 387 -8.86 -13.50 -1.56
N GLY A 388 -8.05 -14.23 -0.80
CA GLY A 388 -7.59 -15.59 -1.14
C GLY A 388 -6.71 -15.69 -2.41
N LYS A 389 -6.24 -14.57 -2.96
CA LYS A 389 -5.43 -14.54 -4.20
C LYS A 389 -4.00 -14.99 -3.92
N ASP A 390 -3.26 -15.40 -4.94
CA ASP A 390 -1.81 -15.44 -4.84
C ASP A 390 -1.19 -14.06 -5.06
N TRP A 391 -0.15 -13.76 -4.29
CA TRP A 391 0.65 -12.55 -4.44
C TRP A 391 2.06 -12.89 -4.90
N LYS A 392 2.58 -12.12 -5.87
CA LYS A 392 3.98 -12.11 -6.29
C LYS A 392 4.41 -10.65 -6.48
N PRO A 393 5.64 -10.24 -6.07
CA PRO A 393 6.14 -8.89 -6.30
C PRO A 393 6.48 -8.67 -7.78
N LEU A 394 6.99 -7.48 -8.13
CA LEU A 394 7.74 -7.31 -9.38
C LEU A 394 9.01 -8.17 -9.30
N GLN A 395 9.12 -9.21 -10.13
CA GLN A 395 10.22 -10.16 -10.09
C GLN A 395 10.49 -10.79 -11.47
N PRO A 396 11.72 -11.25 -11.77
CA PRO A 396 11.98 -12.05 -12.96
C PRO A 396 11.23 -13.38 -12.88
N ILE A 397 10.65 -13.80 -14.00
CA ILE A 397 10.10 -15.15 -14.24
C ILE A 397 11.14 -16.01 -14.96
N LYS A 398 11.86 -15.41 -15.92
CA LYS A 398 12.77 -16.10 -16.83
C LYS A 398 13.85 -15.14 -17.31
N ALA A 399 15.05 -15.64 -17.50
CA ALA A 399 16.13 -14.93 -18.17
C ALA A 399 16.70 -15.80 -19.29
N THR A 400 17.03 -15.20 -20.43
CA THR A 400 17.69 -15.86 -21.56
C THR A 400 18.82 -14.99 -22.08
N LYS A 401 19.88 -15.63 -22.58
CA LYS A 401 21.04 -14.94 -23.15
C LYS A 401 21.23 -15.40 -24.60
N ASN A 402 21.26 -14.45 -25.53
CA ASN A 402 21.59 -14.68 -26.93
C ASN A 402 22.75 -13.76 -27.34
N GLY A 403 23.94 -14.34 -27.48
CA GLY A 403 25.17 -13.59 -27.74
C GLY A 403 25.46 -12.54 -26.66
N ARG A 404 25.29 -11.26 -27.01
CA ARG A 404 25.45 -10.10 -26.11
C ARG A 404 24.14 -9.61 -25.47
N THR A 405 22.99 -10.08 -25.94
CA THR A 405 21.67 -9.69 -25.42
C THR A 405 21.27 -10.59 -24.26
N ILE A 406 20.76 -9.99 -23.18
CA ILE A 406 20.03 -10.69 -22.11
C ILE A 406 18.58 -10.20 -22.15
N THR A 407 17.64 -11.12 -22.34
CA THR A 407 16.20 -10.86 -22.24
C THR A 407 15.70 -11.40 -20.92
N VAL A 408 14.98 -10.58 -20.14
CA VAL A 408 14.41 -10.96 -18.85
C VAL A 408 12.90 -10.72 -18.89
N ASP A 409 12.13 -11.78 -18.72
CA ASP A 409 10.68 -11.75 -18.62
C ASP A 409 10.28 -11.49 -17.16
N PHE A 410 9.42 -10.51 -16.90
CA PHE A 410 9.02 -10.10 -15.54
C PHE A 410 7.57 -10.43 -15.22
N HIS A 411 7.31 -10.84 -13.98
CA HIS A 411 5.99 -10.73 -13.37
C HIS A 411 5.75 -9.28 -13.01
N VAL A 412 4.68 -8.68 -13.54
CA VAL A 412 4.32 -7.29 -13.28
C VAL A 412 2.95 -7.26 -12.58
N PRO A 413 2.86 -6.97 -11.27
CA PRO A 413 1.60 -7.09 -10.52
C PRO A 413 0.46 -6.20 -11.05
N VAL A 414 0.80 -5.06 -11.65
CA VAL A 414 -0.11 -4.21 -12.43
C VAL A 414 0.63 -3.84 -13.72
N PRO A 415 0.31 -4.46 -14.87
CA PRO A 415 0.98 -4.18 -16.13
C PRO A 415 0.55 -2.83 -16.74
N PRO A 416 1.36 -2.21 -17.62
CA PRO A 416 2.70 -2.63 -18.05
C PRO A 416 3.82 -2.22 -17.07
N LEU A 417 5.02 -2.78 -17.24
CA LEU A 417 6.22 -2.32 -16.52
C LEU A 417 6.70 -0.97 -17.09
N VAL A 418 6.48 0.12 -16.35
CA VAL A 418 6.85 1.48 -16.75
C VAL A 418 8.16 1.92 -16.09
N TRP A 419 9.18 2.21 -16.91
CA TRP A 419 10.45 2.76 -16.44
C TRP A 419 10.38 4.29 -16.32
N ILE A 420 10.26 4.81 -15.10
CA ILE A 420 10.28 6.26 -14.87
C ILE A 420 11.72 6.78 -14.98
N ILE A 421 12.09 7.22 -16.19
CA ILE A 421 13.35 7.93 -16.43
C ILE A 421 13.29 9.27 -15.70
N HIS A 422 13.84 9.31 -14.48
CA HIS A 422 14.18 10.56 -13.81
C HIS A 422 15.28 11.23 -14.63
N SER A 423 14.90 12.21 -15.45
CA SER A 423 15.84 13.03 -16.20
C SER A 423 16.71 13.79 -15.21
N ARG A 424 17.95 13.32 -15.02
CA ARG A 424 18.98 14.04 -14.23
C ARG A 424 18.97 15.49 -14.68
N HIS A 425 18.94 16.44 -13.74
CA HIS A 425 19.04 17.85 -14.08
C HIS A 425 20.28 18.06 -14.96
N ARG A 426 20.07 18.55 -16.19
CA ARG A 426 21.16 19.09 -17.00
C ARG A 426 21.62 20.37 -16.30
N THR A 427 22.68 20.25 -15.52
CA THR A 427 23.45 21.39 -15.02
C THR A 427 23.91 22.21 -16.22
N LYS A 428 23.25 23.35 -16.45
CA LYS A 428 23.76 24.38 -17.36
C LYS A 428 24.94 25.08 -16.68
N ALA A 429 26.14 24.53 -16.90
CA ALA A 429 27.34 25.34 -17.05
C ALA A 429 27.16 26.22 -18.33
N PRO A 430 27.73 27.43 -18.36
CA PRO A 430 29.16 27.67 -18.56
C PRO A 430 30.01 27.48 -17.31
#